data_AF-A0AAE1MSY4-F1
#
_entry.id   AF-A0AAE1MSY4-F1
#
_cell.length_a   1.000
_cell.length_b   1.000
_cell.length_c   1.000
_cell.angle_alpha   90.00
_cell.angle_beta   90.00
_cell.angle_gamma   90.00
#
_symmetry.space_group_name_H-M   'P 1'
#
loop_
_entity.id
_entity.type
_entity.pdbx_description
1 polymer ?
#
loop_
_entity_poly.entity_id
_entity_poly.type
_entity_poly.pdbx_seq_one_letter_code
_entity_poly.pdbx_strand_id
1 'polypeptide(L)' 'MEVERVQHLACGPLKELPAQFIRPVDERPENTKAVEGVRLPVISLSLPHDLLVKQIAEAASEWGIMLITDHGIRL' A
#
# COMPACT_ATOMS: atom_id res chain seq x y z
N MET A 1 -3.90 -27.78 10.13
CA MET A 1 -3.80 -26.69 11.12
C MET A 1 -4.85 -25.67 10.76
N GLU A 2 -5.87 -25.47 11.60
CA GLU A 2 -6.81 -24.36 11.36
C GLU A 2 -6.05 -23.04 11.53
N VAL A 3 -6.17 -22.16 10.55
CA VAL A 3 -5.59 -20.82 10.61
C VAL A 3 -6.56 -19.93 11.35
N GLU A 4 -6.18 -19.47 12.53
CA GLU A 4 -6.97 -18.53 13.30
C GLU A 4 -7.07 -17.19 12.57
N ARG A 5 -8.27 -16.60 12.53
CA ARG A 5 -8.47 -15.32 11.85
C ARG A 5 -7.80 -14.21 12.65
N VAL A 6 -6.95 -13.42 11.98
CA VAL A 6 -6.32 -12.22 12.57
C VAL A 6 -7.38 -11.26 13.13
N GLN A 7 -8.54 -11.15 12.49
CA GLN A 7 -9.66 -10.36 13.02
C GLN A 7 -10.12 -10.84 14.40
N HIS A 8 -10.25 -12.15 14.60
CA HIS A 8 -10.66 -12.72 15.89
C HIS A 8 -9.61 -12.46 16.96
N LEU A 9 -8.34 -12.69 16.61
CA LEU A 9 -7.18 -12.39 17.45
C LEU A 9 -7.16 -10.91 17.88
N ALA A 10 -7.35 -9.97 16.96
CA ALA A 10 -7.33 -8.54 17.22
C ALA A 10 -8.50 -8.05 18.10
N CYS A 11 -9.67 -8.69 18.00
CA CYS A 11 -10.82 -8.38 18.85
C CYS A 11 -10.77 -9.07 20.22
N GLY A 12 -9.87 -10.04 20.40
CA GLY A 12 -9.67 -10.75 21.65
C GLY A 12 -8.67 -10.05 22.60
N PRO A 13 -8.53 -10.55 23.83
CA PRO A 13 -7.60 -9.99 24.82
C PRO A 13 -6.16 -10.44 24.58
N LEU A 14 -5.56 -10.02 23.46
CA LEU A 14 -4.13 -10.22 23.22
C LEU A 14 -3.30 -9.33 24.15
N LYS A 15 -2.42 -9.95 24.93
CA LYS A 15 -1.40 -9.24 25.73
C LYS A 15 -0.15 -8.93 24.91
N GLU A 16 0.22 -9.83 24.02
CA GLU A 16 1.44 -9.77 23.21
C GLU A 16 1.17 -10.31 21.80
N LEU A 17 1.97 -9.89 20.83
CA LEU A 17 1.87 -10.35 19.44
C LEU A 17 2.42 -11.79 19.34
N PRO A 18 1.65 -12.76 18.80
CA PRO A 18 2.15 -14.13 18.64
C PRO A 18 3.37 -14.20 17.72
N ALA A 19 4.32 -15.08 18.05
CA ALA A 19 5.63 -15.17 17.40
C ALA A 19 5.56 -15.37 15.88
N GLN A 20 4.54 -16.09 15.38
CA GLN A 20 4.35 -16.32 13.95
C GLN A 20 4.02 -15.05 13.14
N PHE A 21 3.62 -13.95 13.81
CA PHE A 21 3.36 -12.66 13.18
C PHE A 21 4.53 -11.67 13.35
N ILE A 22 5.59 -12.04 14.08
CA ILE A 22 6.77 -11.20 14.27
C ILE A 22 7.68 -11.35 13.05
N ARG A 23 7.92 -10.25 12.32
CA ARG A 23 8.83 -10.22 11.17
C ARG A 23 10.31 -10.35 11.59
N PRO A 24 11.18 -10.85 10.69
CA PRO A 24 12.63 -10.74 10.80
C PRO A 24 13.06 -9.30 11.15
N VAL A 25 14.18 -9.15 11.87
CA VAL A 25 14.62 -7.88 12.45
C VAL A 25 14.65 -6.75 11.42
N ASP A 26 15.17 -7.01 10.23
CA ASP A 26 15.34 -6.11 9.10
C ASP A 26 14.03 -5.64 8.44
N GLU A 27 12.94 -6.36 8.66
CA GLU A 27 11.63 -6.05 8.11
C GLU A 27 10.64 -5.53 9.16
N ARG A 28 11.12 -5.29 10.39
CA ARG A 28 10.27 -4.72 11.45
C ARG A 28 9.97 -3.25 11.20
N PRO A 29 8.87 -2.72 11.77
CA PRO A 29 8.41 -1.36 11.51
C PRO A 29 9.46 -0.26 11.69
N GLU A 30 10.43 -0.46 12.59
CA GLU A 30 11.53 0.49 12.83
C GLU A 30 12.41 0.68 11.60
N ASN A 31 12.50 -0.35 10.75
CA ASN A 31 13.32 -0.40 9.54
C ASN A 31 12.53 -0.12 8.25
N THR A 32 11.19 -0.06 8.33
CA THR A 32 10.31 0.19 7.16
C THR A 32 9.70 1.60 7.18
N LYS A 33 10.46 2.60 7.66
CA LYS A 33 9.99 3.99 7.71
C LYS A 33 9.91 4.59 6.32
N ALA A 34 8.88 5.41 6.09
CA ALA A 34 8.74 6.15 4.85
C ALA A 34 9.95 7.07 4.63
N VAL A 35 10.46 7.10 3.40
CA VAL A 35 11.50 8.03 3.00
C VAL A 35 10.87 9.41 2.87
N GLU A 36 11.36 10.38 3.64
CA GLU A 36 10.81 11.73 3.64
C GLU A 36 10.96 12.39 2.27
N GLY A 37 9.91 13.08 1.82
CA GLY A 37 9.88 13.74 0.51
C GLY A 37 9.60 12.82 -0.69
N VAL A 38 9.65 11.50 -0.52
CA VAL A 38 9.28 10.55 -1.58
C VAL A 38 7.78 10.34 -1.59
N ARG A 39 7.13 10.58 -2.73
CA ARG A 39 5.69 10.38 -2.92
C ARG A 39 5.44 9.51 -4.14
N LEU A 40 4.43 8.64 -4.03
CA LEU A 40 3.93 7.90 -5.18
C LEU A 40 3.31 8.85 -6.21
N PRO A 41 3.38 8.52 -7.50
CA PRO A 41 2.63 9.24 -8.54
C PRO A 41 1.14 9.28 -8.21
N VAL A 42 0.52 10.45 -8.33
CA VAL A 42 -0.93 10.64 -8.20
C VAL A 42 -1.46 11.13 -9.54
N ILE A 43 -2.33 10.35 -10.18
CA ILE A 43 -2.78 10.59 -11.55
C ILE A 43 -4.30 10.70 -11.56
N SER A 44 -4.81 11.79 -12.11
CA SER A 44 -6.24 11.96 -12.37
C SER A 44 -6.62 11.31 -13.70
N LEU A 45 -7.67 10.46 -13.70
CA LEU A 45 -8.22 9.90 -14.94
C LEU A 45 -9.03 10.91 -15.76
N SER A 46 -9.23 12.12 -15.23
CA SER A 46 -9.92 13.21 -15.95
C SER A 46 -9.03 13.95 -16.95
N LEU A 47 -7.72 13.64 -16.98
CA LEU A 47 -6.77 14.26 -17.91
C LEU A 47 -7.08 13.89 -19.37
N PRO A 48 -6.67 14.73 -20.34
CA PRO A 48 -6.72 14.37 -21.75
C PRO A 48 -5.97 13.06 -22.04
N HIS A 49 -6.51 12.26 -22.97
CA HIS A 49 -6.05 10.89 -23.21
C HIS A 49 -4.53 10.77 -23.43
N ASP A 50 -3.94 11.61 -24.28
CA ASP A 50 -2.50 11.53 -24.59
C ASP A 50 -1.63 11.81 -23.36
N LEU A 51 -2.04 12.76 -22.52
CA LEU A 51 -1.36 13.08 -21.27
C LEU A 51 -1.51 11.95 -20.25
N LEU A 52 -2.72 11.37 -20.18
CA LEU A 52 -3.02 10.26 -19.29
C LEU A 52 -2.19 9.02 -19.62
N VAL A 53 -2.14 8.62 -20.90
CA VAL A 53 -1.35 7.48 -21.37
C VAL A 53 0.13 7.68 -21.04
N LYS A 54 0.66 8.88 -21.28
CA LYS A 54 2.04 9.22 -20.96
C LYS A 54 2.33 9.08 -19.46
N GLN A 55 1.53 9.70 -18.61
CA GLN A 55 1.75 9.67 -17.15
C GLN A 55 1.62 8.26 -16.58
N ILE A 56 0.65 7.47 -17.06
CA ILE A 56 0.50 6.07 -16.64
C ILE A 56 1.72 5.26 -17.05
N ALA A 57 2.21 5.41 -18.29
CA ALA A 57 3.38 4.68 -18.76
C ALA A 57 4.62 5.02 -17.92
N GLU A 58 4.88 6.31 -17.67
CA GLU A 58 6.00 6.77 -16.83
C GLU A 58 5.90 6.22 -15.40
N ALA A 59 4.74 6.36 -14.75
CA ALA A 59 4.53 5.86 -13.40
C ALA A 59 4.66 4.33 -13.32
N ALA A 60 4.14 3.60 -14.30
CA ALA A 60 4.24 2.15 -14.34
C ALA A 60 5.69 1.67 -14.56
N SER A 61 6.46 2.34 -15.43
CA SER A 61 7.85 1.96 -15.71
C SER A 61 8.83 2.34 -14.60
N GLU A 62 8.61 3.48 -13.94
CA GLU A 62 9.54 4.00 -12.93
C GLU A 62 9.20 3.52 -11.52
N TRP A 63 7.90 3.41 -11.19
CA TRP A 63 7.44 3.11 -9.83
C TRP A 63 6.76 1.74 -9.71
N GLY A 64 6.11 1.27 -10.78
CA GLY A 64 5.29 0.04 -10.75
C GLY A 64 3.99 0.15 -9.94
N ILE A 65 3.71 1.32 -9.33
CA ILE A 65 2.51 1.62 -8.56
C ILE A 65 2.18 3.11 -8.66
N MET A 66 0.89 3.45 -8.60
CA MET A 66 0.39 4.83 -8.63
C MET A 66 -0.93 4.93 -7.86
N LEU A 67 -1.27 6.13 -7.42
CA LEU A 67 -2.58 6.46 -6.88
C LEU A 67 -3.43 7.10 -7.97
N ILE A 68 -4.70 6.72 -8.05
CA ILE A 68 -5.62 7.20 -9.07
C ILE A 68 -6.70 8.08 -8.45
N THR A 69 -6.95 9.26 -9.02
CA THR A 69 -8.08 10.14 -8.68
C THR A 69 -9.04 10.30 -9.85
N ASP A 70 -10.24 10.83 -9.57
CA ASP A 70 -11.26 11.12 -10.60
C ASP A 70 -11.63 9.90 -11.45
N HIS A 71 -11.58 8.71 -10.84
CA HIS A 71 -11.73 7.42 -11.50
C HIS A 71 -13.18 7.04 -11.87
N GLY A 72 -14.15 7.89 -11.60
CA GLY A 72 -15.56 7.67 -11.93
C GLY A 72 -16.32 6.67 -11.05
N ILE A 73 -15.62 5.83 -10.26
CA ILE A 73 -16.26 4.99 -9.22
C ILE A 73 -16.82 5.87 -8.10
N ARG A 74 -18.12 5.74 -7.81
CA ARG A 74 -18.78 6.39 -6.68
C ARG A 74 -18.58 5.56 -5.41
N LEU A 75 -18.32 6.23 -4.31
CA LEU A 75 -18.26 5.66 -2.96
C LEU A 75 -19.66 5.36 -2.43
#